data_AF-A0A1G2G2D0-F1
#
_entry.id   AF-A0A1G2G2D0-F1
#
_cell.length_a   1.000
_cell.length_b   1.000
_cell.length_c   1.000
_cell.angle_alpha   90.00
_cell.angle_beta   90.00
_cell.angle_gamma   90.00
#
_symmetry.space_group_name_H-M   'P 1'
#
loop_
_entity.id
_entity.type
_entity.pdbx_description
1 polymer ?
#
loop_
_entity_poly.entity_id
_entity_poly.type
_entity_poly.pdbx_seq_one_letter_code
_entity_poly.pdbx_strand_id
1 'polypeptide(L)'
;MREFFIKSAHAAIPASPTLGDIIKVTWNDAIRPTIVFLFLLATVIFIWGLIEFISNAESEDGRTRGKRNIVYGIMGMSIMLATGAIMMILQNFFTSIHP
;
A
#
# COMPACT_ATOMS: atom_id res chain seq x y z
N MET A 1 -24.35 7.54 6.01
CA MET A 1 -23.22 6.67 6.40
C MET A 1 -23.37 5.19 6.02
N ARG A 2 -24.56 4.70 5.58
CA ARG A 2 -24.72 3.36 4.97
C ARG A 2 -24.49 3.30 3.45
N GLU A 3 -24.52 4.45 2.78
CA GLU A 3 -24.35 4.57 1.31
C GLU A 3 -22.89 4.48 0.84
N PHE A 4 -21.91 4.63 1.74
CA PHE A 4 -20.48 4.65 1.37
C PHE A 4 -19.91 3.24 1.12
N PHE A 5 -20.57 2.20 1.63
CA PHE A 5 -20.10 0.80 1.57
C PHE A 5 -20.90 -0.10 0.61
N ILE A 6 -22.00 0.38 0.01
CA ILE A 6 -22.91 -0.46 -0.80
C ILE A 6 -22.76 -0.21 -2.32
N LYS A 7 -22.14 0.90 -2.75
CA LYS A 7 -22.11 1.29 -4.18
C LYS A 7 -20.98 0.72 -5.04
N SER A 8 -20.05 -0.08 -4.53
CA SER A 8 -18.87 -0.51 -5.31
C SER A 8 -18.90 -1.94 -5.86
N ALA A 9 -19.71 -2.87 -5.33
CA ALA A 9 -19.66 -4.27 -5.82
C ALA A 9 -20.76 -4.63 -6.84
N HIS A 10 -21.99 -4.12 -6.66
CA HIS A 10 -23.13 -4.55 -7.49
C HIS A 10 -23.39 -3.66 -8.71
N ALA A 11 -22.86 -2.44 -8.76
CA ALA A 11 -23.14 -1.50 -9.85
C ALA A 11 -22.21 -1.65 -11.07
N ALA A 12 -21.13 -2.43 -10.96
CA ALA A 12 -20.07 -2.50 -11.97
C ALA A 12 -19.88 -3.87 -12.62
N ILE A 13 -20.54 -4.93 -12.13
CA ILE A 13 -20.44 -6.27 -12.74
C ILE A 13 -21.54 -6.39 -13.79
N PRO A 14 -21.20 -6.38 -15.10
CA PRO A 14 -22.20 -6.56 -16.14
C PRO A 14 -22.86 -7.94 -16.00
N ALA A 15 -24.11 -8.07 -16.45
CA ALA A 15 -24.87 -9.33 -16.36
C ALA A 15 -24.15 -10.53 -17.01
N SER A 16 -23.24 -10.27 -17.95
CA SER A 16 -22.26 -11.22 -18.49
C SER A 16 -20.83 -10.74 -18.16
N PRO A 17 -20.25 -11.14 -17.02
CA PRO A 17 -18.91 -10.71 -16.61
C PRO A 17 -17.83 -11.29 -17.53
N THR A 18 -16.89 -10.44 -17.94
CA THR A 18 -15.69 -10.86 -18.68
C THR A 18 -14.52 -11.05 -17.73
N LEU A 19 -13.47 -11.75 -18.20
CA LEU A 19 -12.20 -11.84 -17.47
C LEU A 19 -11.64 -10.45 -17.11
N GLY A 20 -11.81 -9.47 -17.99
CA GLY A 20 -11.38 -8.09 -17.74
C GLY A 20 -12.11 -7.43 -16.57
N ASP A 21 -13.38 -7.73 -16.38
CA ASP A 21 -14.18 -7.16 -15.28
C ASP A 21 -13.76 -7.74 -13.93
N ILE A 22 -13.46 -9.05 -13.89
CA ILE A 22 -12.93 -9.72 -12.69
C ILE A 22 -11.59 -9.10 -12.29
N ILE A 23 -10.69 -8.88 -13.24
CA ILE A 23 -9.38 -8.26 -12.99
C ILE A 23 -9.55 -6.83 -12.46
N LYS A 24 -10.44 -6.03 -13.08
CA LYS A 24 -10.70 -4.64 -12.67
C LYS A 24 -11.25 -4.55 -11.25
N VAL A 25 -12.26 -5.36 -10.91
CA VAL A 25 -12.86 -5.38 -9.57
C VAL A 25 -11.83 -5.82 -8.54
N THR A 26 -11.08 -6.89 -8.81
CA THR A 26 -10.03 -7.38 -7.90
C THR A 26 -8.96 -6.31 -7.66
N TRP A 27 -8.53 -5.62 -8.73
CA TRP A 27 -7.53 -4.57 -8.62
C TRP A 27 -8.04 -3.36 -7.81
N ASN A 28 -9.24 -2.87 -8.12
CA ASN A 28 -9.77 -1.64 -7.53
C ASN A 28 -10.28 -1.82 -6.11
N ASP A 29 -10.92 -2.96 -5.82
CA ASP A 29 -11.66 -3.14 -4.57
C ASP A 29 -10.89 -3.97 -3.54
N ALA A 30 -9.94 -4.82 -3.97
CA ALA A 30 -9.13 -5.63 -3.07
C ALA A 30 -7.68 -5.16 -3.00
N ILE A 31 -6.98 -5.12 -4.13
CA ILE A 31 -5.52 -4.90 -4.15
C ILE A 31 -5.17 -3.46 -3.79
N ARG A 32 -5.75 -2.47 -4.49
CA ARG A 32 -5.42 -1.05 -4.28
C ARG A 32 -5.69 -0.58 -2.83
N PRO A 33 -6.82 -0.91 -2.18
CA PRO A 33 -7.04 -0.56 -0.78
C PRO A 33 -6.05 -1.25 0.16
N THR A 34 -5.69 -2.50 -0.12
CA THR A 34 -4.70 -3.25 0.68
C THR A 34 -3.33 -2.59 0.62
N ILE A 35 -2.88 -2.14 -0.57
CA ILE A 35 -1.61 -1.41 -0.71
C ILE A 35 -1.62 -0.14 0.15
N VAL A 36 -2.69 0.66 0.09
CA VAL A 36 -2.83 1.88 0.90
C VAL A 36 -2.82 1.55 2.39
N PHE A 37 -3.52 0.49 2.80
CA PHE A 37 -3.53 0.03 4.18
C PHE A 37 -2.13 -0.38 4.67
N LEU A 38 -1.39 -1.15 3.88
CA LEU A 38 -0.01 -1.55 4.21
C LEU A 38 0.94 -0.34 4.26
N PHE A 39 0.73 0.66 3.40
CA PHE A 39 1.48 1.91 3.46
C PHE A 39 1.27 2.63 4.79
N LEU A 40 0.01 2.80 5.20
CA LEU A 40 -0.33 3.40 6.48
C LEU A 40 0.26 2.61 7.65
N LEU A 41 0.18 1.28 7.61
CA LEU A 41 0.77 0.43 8.64
C LEU A 41 2.29 0.61 8.73
N ALA A 42 2.98 0.65 7.60
CA ALA A 42 4.43 0.90 7.55
C ALA A 42 4.79 2.29 8.10
N THR A 43 4.00 3.32 7.77
CA THR A 43 4.17 4.67 8.33
C THR A 43 3.97 4.69 9.84
N VAL A 44 2.97 3.98 10.37
CA VAL A 44 2.74 3.88 11.82
C VAL A 44 3.92 3.20 12.51
N ILE A 45 4.43 2.09 11.97
CA ILE A 45 5.61 1.39 12.52
C ILE A 45 6.84 2.30 12.49
N PHE A 46 7.03 3.06 11.41
CA PHE A 46 8.11 4.03 11.28
C PHE A 46 8.02 5.13 12.35
N ILE A 47 6.84 5.75 12.52
CA ILE A 47 6.61 6.79 13.54
C ILE A 47 6.79 6.21 14.94
N TRP A 48 6.29 5.01 15.20
CA TRP A 48 6.48 4.33 16.48
C TRP A 48 7.97 4.12 16.78
N GLY A 49 8.74 3.70 15.79
CA GLY A 49 10.19 3.58 15.90
C GLY A 49 10.89 4.90 16.19
N LEU A 50 10.46 6.00 15.56
CA LEU A 50 10.94 7.36 15.85
C LEU A 50 10.65 7.76 17.30
N ILE A 51 9.42 7.55 17.76
CA ILE A 51 9.03 7.86 19.14
C ILE A 51 9.88 7.04 20.11
N GLU A 52 10.00 5.73 19.91
CA GLU A 52 10.78 4.84 20.77
C GLU A 52 12.27 5.19 20.80
N PHE A 53 12.83 5.59 19.64
CA PHE A 53 14.22 6.01 19.50
C PHE A 53 14.51 7.30 20.28
N ILE A 54 13.58 8.25 20.28
CA ILE A 54 13.72 9.55 20.96
C ILE A 54 13.42 9.42 22.46
N SER A 55 12.32 8.76 22.83
CA SER A 55 11.87 8.68 24.22
C SER A 55 12.76 7.81 25.11
N ASN A 56 13.44 6.82 24.53
CA ASN A 56 14.36 5.93 25.24
C ASN A 56 15.82 6.21 24.88
N ALA A 57 16.15 7.45 24.51
CA ALA A 57 17.49 7.83 24.04
C ALA A 57 18.62 7.52 25.04
N GLU A 58 18.32 7.51 26.33
CA GLU A 58 19.27 7.21 27.41
C GLU A 58 19.51 5.71 27.62
N SER A 59 18.67 4.84 27.03
CA SER A 59 18.85 3.39 27.08
C SER A 59 19.39 2.86 25.75
N GLU A 60 20.45 2.06 25.79
CA GLU A 60 20.99 1.44 24.57
C GLU A 60 20.00 0.48 23.92
N ASP A 61 19.23 -0.24 24.74
CA ASP A 61 18.20 -1.17 24.29
C ASP A 61 17.04 -0.46 23.58
N GLY A 62 16.53 0.62 24.15
CA GLY A 62 15.45 1.42 23.56
C GLY A 62 15.87 2.07 22.25
N ARG A 63 17.11 2.60 22.16
CA ARG A 63 17.68 3.08 20.90
C ARG A 63 17.75 1.99 19.84
N THR A 64 18.20 0.79 20.21
CA THR A 64 18.35 -0.33 19.26
C THR A 64 16.99 -0.81 18.76
N ARG A 65 15.98 -0.87 19.63
CA ARG A 65 14.60 -1.22 19.26
C ARG A 65 13.96 -0.16 18.37
N GLY A 66 14.05 1.11 18.74
CA GLY A 66 13.52 2.22 17.94
C GLY A 66 14.14 2.27 16.55
N LYS A 67 15.48 2.13 16.44
CA LYS A 67 16.17 2.02 15.14
C LYS A 67 15.65 0.86 14.29
N ARG A 68 15.44 -0.32 14.90
CA ARG A 68 14.93 -1.49 14.18
C ARG A 68 13.52 -1.24 13.62
N ASN A 69 12.64 -0.62 14.41
CA ASN A 69 11.29 -0.27 13.97
C ASN A 69 11.29 0.79 12.86
N ILE A 70 12.17 1.79 12.94
CA ILE A 70 12.41 2.75 11.85
C ILE A 70 12.81 2.02 10.56
N VAL A 71 13.78 1.12 10.65
CA VAL A 71 14.25 0.36 9.48
C VAL A 71 13.14 -0.50 8.87
N TYR A 72 12.32 -1.18 9.68
CA TYR A 72 11.18 -1.95 9.17
C TYR A 72 10.16 -1.08 8.45
N GLY A 73 9.83 0.10 9.01
CA GLY A 73 8.95 1.06 8.36
C GLY A 73 9.50 1.56 7.03
N ILE A 74 10.78 1.93 6.98
CA ILE A 74 11.46 2.36 5.74
C ILE A 74 11.49 1.23 4.71
N MET A 75 11.84 0.01 5.11
CA MET A 75 11.87 -1.14 4.20
C MET A 75 10.49 -1.39 3.58
N GLY A 76 9.42 -1.33 4.37
CA GLY A 76 8.05 -1.43 3.86
C GLY A 76 7.72 -0.35 2.84
N MET A 77 8.00 0.92 3.17
CA MET A 77 7.75 2.04 2.26
C MET A 77 8.58 1.95 0.97
N SER A 78 9.85 1.56 1.06
CA SER A 78 10.73 1.39 -0.10
C SER A 78 10.22 0.33 -1.08
N ILE A 79 9.69 -0.79 -0.59
CA ILE A 79 9.09 -1.83 -1.45
C ILE A 79 7.90 -1.26 -2.22
N MET A 80 7.01 -0.52 -1.54
CA MET A 80 5.84 0.09 -2.19
C MET A 80 6.23 1.12 -3.25
N LEU A 81 7.25 1.94 -2.97
CA LEU A 81 7.78 2.88 -3.96
C LEU A 81 8.38 2.16 -5.17
N ALA A 82 9.17 1.10 -4.93
CA ALA A 82 9.75 0.30 -6.01
C ALA A 82 8.67 -0.37 -6.87
N THR A 83 7.63 -0.95 -6.25
CA THR A 83 6.48 -1.50 -6.98
C THR A 83 5.78 -0.43 -7.82
N GLY A 84 5.53 0.76 -7.28
CA GLY A 84 4.91 1.87 -8.00
C GLY A 84 5.76 2.33 -9.20
N ALA A 85 7.07 2.41 -9.03
CA ALA A 85 7.99 2.76 -10.12
C ALA A 85 7.98 1.72 -11.25
N ILE A 86 8.04 0.43 -10.91
CA ILE A 86 7.95 -0.66 -11.89
C ILE A 86 6.61 -0.61 -12.62
N MET A 87 5.51 -0.42 -11.90
CA MET A 87 4.17 -0.29 -12.50
C MET A 87 4.09 0.87 -13.49
N MET A 88 4.68 2.02 -13.18
CA MET A 88 4.74 3.16 -14.08
C MET A 88 5.52 2.84 -15.37
N ILE A 89 6.67 2.17 -15.25
CA ILE A 89 7.46 1.75 -16.41
C ILE A 89 6.66 0.80 -17.30
N LEU A 90 6.01 -0.20 -16.69
CA LEU A 90 5.21 -1.18 -17.42
C LEU A 90 4.01 -0.52 -18.12
N GLN A 91 3.29 0.37 -17.45
CA GLN A 91 2.18 1.11 -18.05
C GLN A 91 2.64 1.93 -19.26
N ASN A 92 3.74 2.67 -19.11
CA ASN A 92 4.31 3.46 -20.20
C ASN A 92 4.73 2.58 -21.38
N PHE A 93 5.30 1.40 -21.11
CA PHE A 93 5.68 0.43 -22.15
C PHE A 93 4.45 -0.10 -22.90
N PHE A 94 3.38 -0.50 -22.21
CA PHE A 94 2.19 -1.02 -22.88
C PHE A 94 1.43 0.07 -23.66
N THR A 95 1.35 1.29 -23.14
CA THR A 95 0.75 2.43 -23.85
C THR A 95 1.54 2.83 -25.10
N SER A 96 2.87 2.67 -25.10
CA SER A 96 3.67 3.04 -26.28
C SER A 96 3.53 2.05 -27.44
N ILE A 97 3.31 0.75 -27.16
CA ILE A 97 3.11 -0.27 -28.19
C ILE A 97 1.66 -0.37 -28.70
N HIS A 98 0.69 0.05 -27.87
CA HIS A 98 -0.72 0.12 -28.21
C HIS A 98 -1.28 1.50 -27.81
N PRO A 99 -1.10 2.53 -28.67
CA PRO A 99 -1.61 3.88 -28.43
C PRO A 99 -3.13 3.98 -28.50
#